data_AF-A0A9R1UV58-F1
#
_entry.id   AF-A0A9R1UV58-F1
#
_cell.length_a   1.000
_cell.length_b   1.000
_cell.length_c   1.000
_cell.angle_alpha   90.00
_cell.angle_beta   90.00
_cell.angle_gamma   90.00
#
_symmetry.space_group_name_H-M   'P 1'
#
loop_
_entity.id
_entity.type
_entity.pdbx_description
1 polymer ?
#
loop_
_entity_poly.entity_id
_entity_poly.type
_entity_poly.pdbx_seq_one_letter_code
_entity_poly.pdbx_strand_id
1 'polypeptide(L)'
;MFAMLARRDVDYCLIPESPFYLEGQGGLFEFIQHRLKENGHVVIVVNVVEERDASGNKLLIDIGQWLIQKIKNHFAIVKRMAINMKYIDPTYIIQAVPSNAYDNIYCTLLAQSAIHGAMAGFSGFIVGPVNNRHAYIPIQRVTEATNVVKLTDRMWARLLASTNQLICP
;
A
#
# COMPACT_ATOMS: atom_id res chain seq x y z
N MET A 1 3.29 0.68 3.62
CA MET A 1 4.03 0.39 4.88
C MET A 1 5.15 1.38 5.18
N PHE A 2 6.19 1.49 4.36
CA PHE A 2 7.31 2.41 4.64
C PHE A 2 6.90 3.87 4.85
N ALA A 3 5.99 4.40 4.01
CA ALA A 3 5.46 5.75 4.17
C ALA A 3 4.76 5.96 5.54
N MET A 4 4.09 4.93 6.05
CA MET A 4 3.37 4.96 7.32
C MET A 4 4.36 5.03 8.49
N LEU A 5 5.37 4.17 8.47
CA LEU A 5 6.40 4.13 9.51
C LEU A 5 7.26 5.40 9.53
N ALA A 6 7.47 6.03 8.38
CA ALA A 6 8.23 7.27 8.26
C ALA A 6 7.47 8.47 8.85
N ARG A 7 6.18 8.61 8.55
CA ARG A 7 5.39 9.79 8.94
C ARG A 7 4.66 9.64 10.26
N ARG A 8 4.26 8.42 10.66
CA ARG A 8 3.51 8.08 11.89
C ARG A 8 2.18 8.81 12.11
N ASP A 9 1.78 9.72 11.24
CA ASP A 9 0.49 10.44 11.28
C ASP A 9 -0.71 9.62 10.79
N VAL A 10 -0.52 8.33 10.50
CA VAL A 10 -1.60 7.52 9.90
C VAL A 10 -2.18 6.56 10.93
N ASP A 11 -3.50 6.61 11.08
CA ASP A 11 -4.23 5.85 12.10
C ASP A 11 -4.62 4.44 11.64
N TYR A 12 -4.86 4.23 10.34
CA TYR A 12 -5.30 2.93 9.83
C TYR A 12 -4.73 2.62 8.45
N CYS A 13 -4.29 1.37 8.23
CA CYS A 13 -3.78 0.89 6.95
C CYS A 13 -4.65 -0.23 6.41
N LEU A 14 -5.18 -0.04 5.21
CA LEU A 14 -5.84 -1.08 4.43
C LEU A 14 -4.85 -1.58 3.37
N ILE A 15 -4.54 -2.88 3.42
CA ILE A 15 -3.70 -3.57 2.45
C ILE A 15 -4.44 -4.82 1.97
N PRO A 16 -4.24 -5.26 0.71
CA PRO A 16 -4.94 -6.44 0.18
C PRO A 16 -4.63 -7.73 0.94
N GLU A 17 -3.47 -7.83 1.60
CA GLU A 17 -3.07 -9.00 2.35
C GLU A 17 -3.80 -9.17 3.69
N SER A 18 -4.35 -8.10 4.25
CA SER A 18 -5.03 -8.12 5.55
C SER A 18 -6.54 -8.03 5.35
N PRO A 19 -7.31 -9.05 5.74
CA PRO A 19 -8.76 -8.95 5.71
C PRO A 19 -9.24 -7.85 6.66
N PHE A 20 -10.30 -7.15 6.27
CA PHE A 20 -10.93 -6.13 7.10
C PHE A 20 -12.45 -6.18 6.94
N TYR A 21 -13.16 -5.84 8.01
CA TYR A 21 -14.61 -5.73 8.02
C TYR A 21 -15.01 -4.26 8.14
N LEU A 22 -16.01 -3.84 7.38
CA LEU A 22 -16.56 -2.48 7.50
C LEU A 22 -17.37 -2.33 8.79
N GLU A 23 -18.25 -3.31 9.04
CA GLU A 23 -19.21 -3.36 10.15
C GLU A 23 -18.90 -4.57 11.04
N GLY A 24 -19.21 -4.45 12.34
CA GLY A 24 -18.96 -5.49 13.34
C GLY A 24 -18.03 -5.02 14.46
N GLN A 25 -17.86 -5.88 15.48
CA GLN A 25 -16.97 -5.60 16.62
C GLN A 25 -15.51 -5.62 16.15
N GLY A 26 -14.81 -4.49 16.31
CA GLY A 26 -13.46 -4.30 15.75
C GLY A 26 -13.44 -3.92 14.27
N GLY A 27 -14.60 -3.59 13.67
CA GLY A 27 -14.71 -3.14 12.29
C GLY A 27 -14.17 -1.72 12.08
N LEU A 28 -13.95 -1.37 10.81
CA LEU A 28 -13.40 -0.07 10.42
C LEU A 28 -14.23 1.11 10.95
N PHE A 29 -15.56 1.02 10.93
CA PHE A 29 -16.43 2.12 11.39
C PHE A 29 -16.34 2.35 12.90
N GLU A 30 -16.20 1.30 13.70
CA GLU A 30 -16.01 1.41 15.14
C GLU A 30 -14.66 2.06 15.46
N PHE A 31 -13.60 1.65 14.76
CA PHE A 31 -12.28 2.25 14.89
C PHE A 31 -12.29 3.76 14.56
N ILE A 32 -12.89 4.13 13.43
CA ILE A 32 -13.01 5.54 13.01
C ILE A 32 -13.73 6.34 14.10
N GLN A 33 -14.81 5.80 14.66
CA GLN A 33 -15.58 6.50 15.67
C GLN A 33 -14.78 6.69 16.97
N HIS A 34 -14.03 5.67 17.41
CA HIS A 34 -13.20 5.76 18.59
C HIS A 34 -12.12 6.85 18.42
N ARG A 35 -11.39 6.80 17.31
CA ARG A 35 -10.34 7.78 17.00
C ARG A 35 -10.87 9.20 16.82
N LEU A 36 -12.04 9.36 16.21
CA LEU A 36 -12.65 10.68 16.06
C LEU A 36 -13.04 11.29 17.41
N LYS A 37 -13.42 10.48 18.40
CA LYS A 37 -13.70 10.97 19.77
C LYS A 37 -12.43 11.31 20.56
N GLU A 38 -11.36 10.54 20.38
CA GLU A 38 -10.09 10.76 21.09
C GLU A 38 -9.29 11.93 20.52
N ASN A 39 -9.09 11.94 19.19
CA ASN A 39 -8.12 12.80 18.51
C ASN A 39 -8.78 13.88 17.65
N GLY A 40 -10.10 13.81 17.40
CA GLY A 40 -10.83 14.74 16.54
C GLY A 40 -10.57 14.61 15.04
N HIS A 41 -9.68 13.71 14.62
CA HIS A 41 -9.36 13.44 13.22
C HIS A 41 -8.92 11.98 13.04
N VAL A 42 -8.98 11.48 11.80
CA VAL A 42 -8.54 10.13 11.42
C VAL A 42 -7.93 10.17 10.02
N VAL A 43 -6.75 9.57 9.85
CA VAL A 43 -6.09 9.40 8.55
C VAL A 43 -6.05 7.91 8.21
N ILE A 44 -6.61 7.55 7.05
CA ILE A 44 -6.67 6.18 6.55
C ILE A 44 -5.90 6.11 5.25
N VAL A 45 -4.96 5.17 5.15
CA VAL A 45 -4.24 4.87 3.91
C VAL A 45 -4.76 3.56 3.35
N VAL A 46 -5.17 3.60 2.08
CA VAL A 46 -5.73 2.47 1.35
C VAL A 46 -4.79 2.09 0.22
N ASN A 47 -4.35 0.83 0.21
CA ASN A 47 -3.71 0.21 -0.93
C ASN A 47 -4.72 -0.73 -1.60
N VAL A 48 -4.67 -0.78 -2.93
CA VAL A 48 -5.69 -1.40 -3.80
C VAL A 48 -6.05 -2.81 -3.32
N VAL A 49 -7.32 -3.01 -2.99
CA VAL A 49 -7.98 -4.30 -2.77
C VAL A 49 -8.47 -4.78 -4.14
N GLU A 50 -7.85 -5.82 -4.68
CA GLU A 50 -8.25 -6.36 -5.98
C GLU A 50 -9.61 -7.08 -5.86
N GLU A 51 -10.69 -6.52 -6.44
CA GLU A 51 -11.82 -7.36 -6.87
C GLU A 51 -11.54 -7.85 -8.29
N ARG A 52 -11.57 -9.18 -8.45
CA ARG A 52 -11.54 -9.84 -9.75
C ARG A 52 -12.98 -10.03 -10.20
N ASP A 53 -13.29 -9.54 -11.39
CA ASP A 53 -14.58 -9.80 -12.01
C ASP A 53 -14.74 -11.31 -12.31
N ALA A 54 -15.98 -11.78 -12.45
CA ALA A 54 -16.27 -13.18 -12.82
C ALA A 54 -15.63 -13.61 -14.16
N SER A 55 -15.21 -12.65 -14.98
CA SER A 55 -14.50 -12.83 -16.26
C SER A 55 -12.97 -12.78 -16.14
N GLY A 56 -12.42 -12.67 -14.92
CA GLY A 56 -10.97 -12.67 -14.67
C GLY A 56 -10.25 -11.35 -14.95
N ASN A 57 -10.96 -10.31 -15.38
CA ASN A 57 -10.39 -8.98 -15.57
C ASN A 57 -10.32 -8.21 -14.25
N LYS A 58 -9.22 -7.46 -14.06
CA LYS A 58 -9.06 -6.55 -12.94
C LYS A 58 -9.98 -5.35 -13.15
N LEU A 59 -11.09 -5.28 -12.42
CA LEU A 59 -11.85 -4.04 -12.35
C LEU A 59 -11.10 -3.09 -11.42
N LEU A 60 -10.58 -2.00 -11.98
CA LEU A 60 -10.12 -0.85 -11.22
C LEU A 60 -11.36 -0.12 -10.70
N ILE A 61 -11.99 -0.67 -9.66
CA ILE A 61 -12.99 0.07 -8.90
C ILE A 61 -12.22 1.13 -8.10
N ASP A 62 -12.68 2.38 -8.15
CA ASP A 62 -12.17 3.45 -7.27
C ASP A 62 -12.59 3.16 -5.81
N ILE A 63 -11.83 2.28 -5.15
CA ILE A 63 -12.05 1.87 -3.75
C ILE A 63 -12.12 3.09 -2.84
N GLY A 64 -11.34 4.13 -3.14
CA GLY A 64 -11.39 5.39 -2.40
C GLY A 64 -12.79 6.01 -2.39
N GLN A 65 -13.41 6.16 -3.56
CA GLN A 65 -14.76 6.71 -3.68
C GLN A 65 -15.80 5.80 -3.04
N TRP A 66 -15.69 4.48 -3.28
CA TRP A 66 -16.57 3.48 -2.68
C TRP A 66 -16.54 3.54 -1.15
N LEU A 67 -15.34 3.62 -0.56
CA LEU A 67 -15.15 3.66 0.89
C LEU A 67 -15.74 4.95 1.48
N ILE A 68 -15.54 6.09 0.82
CA ILE A 68 -16.13 7.37 1.23
C ILE A 68 -17.65 7.28 1.26
N GLN A 69 -18.26 6.70 0.23
CA GLN A 69 -19.71 6.57 0.15
C GLN A 69 -20.24 5.67 1.28
N LYS A 70 -19.57 4.54 1.55
CA LYS A 70 -19.93 3.63 2.64
C LYS A 70 -19.82 4.30 4.02
N ILE A 71 -18.72 5.00 4.28
CA ILE A 71 -18.52 5.75 5.53
C ILE A 71 -19.60 6.83 5.67
N LYS A 72 -19.84 7.64 4.63
CA LYS A 72 -20.88 8.69 4.67
C LYS A 72 -22.26 8.12 4.99
N ASN A 73 -22.65 7.04 4.33
CA ASN A 73 -23.94 6.39 4.55
C ASN A 73 -24.07 5.87 5.98
N HIS A 74 -23.05 5.20 6.51
CA HIS A 74 -23.07 4.65 7.87
C HIS A 74 -23.20 5.76 8.93
N PHE A 75 -22.42 6.83 8.83
CA PHE A 75 -22.45 7.93 9.81
C PHE A 75 -23.68 8.83 9.68
N ALA A 76 -24.27 8.96 8.48
CA ALA A 76 -25.53 9.66 8.26
C ALA A 76 -26.72 8.92 8.89
N ILE A 77 -26.80 7.59 8.69
CA ILE A 77 -27.93 6.77 9.15
C ILE A 77 -27.85 6.52 10.65
N VAL A 78 -26.68 6.11 11.16
CA VAL A 78 -26.58 5.52 12.51
C VAL A 78 -26.36 6.57 13.60
N LYS A 79 -25.62 7.65 13.33
CA LYS A 79 -25.13 8.55 14.41
C LYS A 79 -25.41 10.04 14.21
N ARG A 80 -26.00 10.45 13.08
CA ARG A 80 -26.25 11.87 12.73
C ARG A 80 -25.02 12.76 12.97
N MET A 81 -23.82 12.23 12.75
CA MET A 81 -22.58 12.99 12.87
C MET A 81 -22.19 13.54 11.50
N ALA A 82 -22.05 14.86 11.41
CA ALA A 82 -21.51 15.50 10.22
C ALA A 82 -19.99 15.29 10.19
N ILE A 83 -19.50 14.46 9.27
CA ILE A 83 -18.06 14.20 9.08
C ILE A 83 -17.59 14.89 7.80
N ASN A 84 -16.50 15.65 7.90
CA ASN A 84 -15.79 16.18 6.74
C ASN A 84 -14.76 15.14 6.26
N MET A 85 -14.94 14.64 5.04
CA MET A 85 -14.02 13.68 4.43
C MET A 85 -13.33 14.31 3.24
N LYS A 86 -12.00 14.21 3.20
CA LYS A 86 -11.17 14.61 2.07
C LYS A 86 -10.50 13.38 1.50
N TYR A 87 -10.63 13.20 0.20
CA TYR A 87 -9.92 12.16 -0.55
C TYR A 87 -8.73 12.79 -1.26
N ILE A 88 -7.57 12.16 -1.12
CA ILE A 88 -6.34 12.55 -1.79
C ILE A 88 -5.86 11.32 -2.54
N ASP A 89 -5.80 11.41 -3.86
CA ASP A 89 -5.10 10.43 -4.69
C ASP A 89 -3.73 11.01 -5.08
N PRO A 90 -2.65 10.62 -4.39
CA PRO A 90 -1.32 11.11 -4.69
C PRO A 90 -0.66 10.34 -5.85
N THR A 91 -1.34 9.42 -6.55
CA THR A 91 -0.71 8.54 -7.55
C THR A 91 0.07 9.33 -8.60
N TYR A 92 -0.56 10.35 -9.20
CA TYR A 92 0.12 11.21 -10.16
C TYR A 92 1.25 12.03 -9.51
N ILE A 93 1.01 12.56 -8.32
CA ILE A 93 2.00 13.38 -7.59
C ILE A 93 3.26 12.56 -7.32
N ILE A 94 3.12 11.30 -6.91
CA ILE A 94 4.26 10.44 -6.59
C ILE A 94 5.01 10.02 -7.85
N GLN A 95 4.31 9.81 -8.97
CA GLN A 95 4.94 9.39 -10.23
C GLN A 95 5.57 10.52 -11.03
N ALA A 96 5.09 11.77 -10.85
CA ALA A 96 5.55 12.93 -11.62
C ALA A 96 6.73 13.68 -10.97
N VAL A 97 7.04 13.39 -9.71
CA VAL A 97 8.14 14.05 -8.98
C VAL A 97 9.50 13.54 -9.50
N PRO A 98 10.51 14.42 -9.66
CA PRO A 98 11.84 14.01 -10.09
C PRO A 98 12.49 13.04 -9.09
N SER A 99 13.30 12.12 -9.62
CA SER A 99 14.05 11.15 -8.83
C SER A 99 15.00 11.83 -7.84
N ASN A 100 15.03 11.31 -6.62
CA ASN A 100 15.96 11.79 -5.59
C ASN A 100 17.40 11.33 -5.90
N ALA A 101 18.39 11.84 -5.15
CA ALA A 101 19.80 11.51 -5.39
C ALA A 101 20.11 10.00 -5.25
N TYR A 102 19.45 9.31 -4.33
CA TYR A 102 19.62 7.87 -4.13
C TYR A 102 19.09 7.07 -5.34
N ASP A 103 17.89 7.40 -5.82
CA ASP A 103 17.28 6.80 -6.99
C ASP A 103 18.09 7.09 -8.25
N ASN A 104 18.66 8.28 -8.39
CA ASN A 104 19.54 8.62 -9.52
C ASN A 104 20.79 7.72 -9.55
N ILE A 105 21.46 7.55 -8.41
CA ILE A 105 22.64 6.66 -8.31
C ILE A 105 22.22 5.22 -8.61
N TYR A 106 21.11 4.77 -8.00
CA TYR A 106 20.62 3.41 -8.15
C TYR A 106 20.23 3.08 -9.60
N CYS A 107 19.48 3.95 -10.28
CA CYS A 107 19.15 3.81 -11.70
C CYS A 107 20.40 3.79 -12.59
N THR A 108 21.41 4.61 -12.27
CA THR A 108 22.67 4.62 -13.00
C THR A 108 23.40 3.28 -12.88
N LEU A 109 23.50 2.73 -11.66
CA LEU A 109 24.15 1.44 -11.41
C LEU A 109 23.41 0.28 -12.09
N LEU A 110 22.08 0.30 -12.06
CA LEU A 110 21.26 -0.69 -12.77
C LEU A 110 21.50 -0.62 -14.29
N ALA A 111 21.49 0.59 -14.86
CA ALA A 111 21.70 0.79 -16.30
C ALA A 111 23.09 0.30 -16.74
N GLN A 112 24.15 0.69 -16.03
CA GLN A 112 25.51 0.24 -16.32
C GLN A 112 25.65 -1.28 -16.23
N SER A 113 25.10 -1.88 -15.18
CA SER A 113 25.12 -3.34 -14.99
C SER A 113 24.37 -4.06 -16.13
N ALA A 114 23.25 -3.51 -16.57
CA ALA A 114 22.45 -4.07 -17.66
C ALA A 114 23.22 -4.02 -18.99
N ILE A 115 23.86 -2.88 -19.28
CA ILE A 115 24.71 -2.71 -20.46
C ILE A 115 25.87 -3.69 -20.44
N HIS A 116 26.58 -3.83 -19.32
CA HIS A 116 27.68 -4.81 -19.20
C HIS A 116 27.21 -6.24 -19.45
N GLY A 117 26.04 -6.61 -18.91
CA GLY A 117 25.47 -7.95 -19.13
C GLY A 117 25.10 -8.18 -20.60
N ALA A 118 24.50 -7.18 -21.24
CA ALA A 118 24.17 -7.24 -22.66
C ALA A 118 25.42 -7.32 -23.54
N MET A 119 26.46 -6.54 -23.24
CA MET A 119 27.74 -6.56 -23.96
C MET A 119 28.53 -7.87 -23.75
N ALA A 120 28.33 -8.55 -22.62
CA ALA A 120 28.84 -9.90 -22.38
C ALA A 120 28.08 -10.99 -23.16
N GLY A 121 27.02 -10.64 -23.88
CA GLY A 121 26.20 -11.57 -24.66
C GLY A 121 25.07 -12.22 -23.88
N PHE A 122 24.77 -11.78 -22.65
CA PHE A 122 23.62 -12.28 -21.91
C PHE A 122 22.31 -11.69 -22.44
N SER A 123 21.23 -12.46 -22.38
CA SER A 123 19.88 -12.05 -22.77
C SER A 123 18.84 -12.70 -21.86
N GLY A 124 17.61 -12.18 -21.85
CA GLY A 124 16.51 -12.72 -21.05
C GLY A 124 16.68 -12.52 -19.53
N PHE A 125 17.44 -11.50 -19.11
CA PHE A 125 17.68 -11.19 -17.70
C PHE A 125 17.23 -9.76 -17.35
N ILE A 126 16.98 -9.53 -16.07
CA ILE A 126 16.88 -8.20 -15.47
C ILE A 126 18.04 -7.99 -14.50
N VAL A 127 18.32 -6.74 -14.17
CA VAL A 127 19.25 -6.38 -13.10
C VAL A 127 18.47 -5.95 -11.88
N GLY A 128 18.84 -6.47 -10.72
CA GLY A 128 18.28 -6.03 -9.45
C GLY A 128 19.24 -6.28 -8.28
N PRO A 129 19.03 -5.60 -7.15
CA PRO A 129 19.79 -5.83 -5.94
C PRO A 129 19.32 -7.14 -5.28
N VAL A 130 20.27 -8.03 -5.02
CA VAL A 130 20.09 -9.24 -4.21
C VAL A 130 21.13 -9.17 -3.10
N ASN A 131 20.69 -9.11 -1.85
CA ASN A 131 21.56 -8.96 -0.68
C ASN A 131 22.60 -7.84 -0.83
N ASN A 132 22.13 -6.65 -1.23
CA ASN A 132 22.94 -5.45 -1.41
C ASN A 132 24.01 -5.53 -2.53
N ARG A 133 23.86 -6.47 -3.48
CA ARG A 133 24.72 -6.58 -4.67
C ARG A 133 23.85 -6.62 -5.92
N HIS A 134 24.29 -5.97 -7.00
CA HIS A 134 23.59 -6.06 -8.28
C HIS A 134 23.84 -7.44 -8.91
N ALA A 135 22.75 -8.13 -9.23
CA ALA A 135 22.78 -9.46 -9.82
C ALA A 135 21.93 -9.52 -11.09
N TYR A 136 22.30 -10.42 -12.00
CA TYR A 136 21.50 -10.79 -13.16
C TYR A 136 20.48 -11.85 -12.76
N ILE A 137 19.20 -11.53 -12.96
CA ILE A 137 18.08 -12.39 -12.57
C ILE A 137 17.32 -12.77 -13.84
N PRO A 138 17.16 -14.06 -14.15
CA PRO A 138 16.38 -14.49 -15.32
C PRO A 138 14.93 -14.02 -15.23
N ILE A 139 14.37 -13.50 -16.32
CA ILE A 139 13.00 -12.97 -16.36
C ILE A 139 11.98 -14.02 -15.90
N GLN A 140 12.14 -15.28 -16.31
CA GLN A 140 11.26 -16.39 -15.94
C GLN A 140 11.11 -16.53 -14.42
N ARG A 141 12.22 -16.38 -13.67
CA ARG A 141 12.21 -16.48 -12.20
C ARG A 141 11.54 -15.29 -11.52
N VAL A 142 11.59 -14.12 -12.15
CA VAL A 142 10.96 -12.91 -11.60
C VAL A 142 9.45 -12.96 -11.77
N THR A 143 8.98 -13.54 -12.87
CA THR A 143 7.54 -13.68 -13.14
C THR A 143 6.86 -14.79 -12.33
N GLU A 144 7.63 -15.72 -11.75
CA GLU A 144 7.11 -16.83 -10.94
C GLU A 144 6.50 -16.37 -9.61
N ALA A 145 7.04 -15.30 -9.00
CA ALA A 145 6.65 -14.88 -7.67
C ALA A 145 6.58 -13.36 -7.55
N THR A 146 5.50 -12.88 -6.95
CA THR A 146 5.35 -11.48 -6.55
C THR A 146 5.70 -11.33 -5.07
N ASN A 147 6.37 -10.22 -4.74
CA ASN A 147 6.61 -9.89 -3.34
C ASN A 147 5.30 -9.40 -2.71
N VAL A 148 4.78 -10.22 -1.80
CA VAL A 148 3.57 -9.94 -1.02
C VAL A 148 3.97 -9.66 0.43
N VAL A 149 3.22 -8.78 1.08
CA VAL A 149 3.48 -8.44 2.48
C VAL A 149 3.12 -9.63 3.36
N LYS A 150 4.08 -10.08 4.18
CA LYS A 150 3.81 -11.09 5.20
C LYS A 150 3.29 -10.41 6.46
N LEU A 151 2.04 -10.71 6.85
CA LEU A 151 1.43 -10.18 8.08
C LEU A 151 2.16 -10.64 9.35
N THR A 152 2.94 -11.74 9.29
CA THR A 152 3.75 -12.20 10.42
C THR A 152 5.10 -11.50 10.52
N ASP A 153 5.46 -10.63 9.57
CA ASP A 153 6.77 -9.99 9.54
C ASP A 153 6.88 -8.82 10.54
N ARG A 154 8.11 -8.55 10.98
CA ARG A 154 8.45 -7.49 11.92
C ARG A 154 8.00 -6.11 11.43
N MET A 155 8.03 -5.87 10.11
CA MET A 155 7.60 -4.60 9.56
C MET A 155 6.10 -4.37 9.76
N TRP A 156 5.27 -5.41 9.60
CA TRP A 156 3.83 -5.33 9.87
C TRP A 156 3.56 -5.15 11.36
N ALA A 157 4.24 -5.92 12.21
CA ALA A 157 4.14 -5.76 13.66
C ALA A 157 4.48 -4.34 14.14
N ARG A 158 5.51 -3.71 13.55
CA ARG A 158 5.85 -2.30 13.82
C ARG A 158 4.76 -1.33 13.37
N LEU A 159 4.13 -1.60 12.24
CA LEU A 159 3.03 -0.78 11.74
C LEU A 159 1.85 -0.86 12.72
N LEU A 160 1.43 -2.06 13.10
CA LEU A 160 0.34 -2.27 14.05
C LEU A 160 0.60 -1.60 15.40
N ALA A 161 1.83 -1.71 15.91
CA ALA A 161 2.23 -1.05 17.15
C ALA A 161 2.23 0.49 17.03
N SER A 162 2.45 1.04 15.84
CA SER A 162 2.42 2.49 15.61
C SER A 162 1.00 3.02 15.43
N THR A 163 0.12 2.27 14.78
CA THR A 163 -1.25 2.70 14.48
C THR A 163 -2.24 2.35 15.60
N ASN A 164 -1.87 1.43 16.51
CA ASN A 164 -2.78 0.75 17.43
C ASN A 164 -4.01 0.16 16.71
N GLN A 165 -3.82 -0.25 15.46
CA GLN A 165 -4.85 -0.91 14.68
C GLN A 165 -5.08 -2.32 15.25
N LEU A 166 -6.34 -2.64 15.52
CA LEU A 166 -6.73 -3.99 15.93
C LEU A 166 -6.54 -4.95 14.76
N ILE A 167 -5.92 -6.10 15.04
CA ILE A 167 -5.86 -7.22 14.10
C ILE A 167 -7.27 -7.81 14.07
N CYS A 168 -7.88 -7.90 12.88
CA CYS A 168 -9.12 -8.65 12.73
C CYS A 168 -8.84 -10.13 13.11
N PRO A 169 -9.61 -10.73 14.03
CA PRO A 169 -9.41 -12.11 14.45
C PRO A 169 -9.65 -13.12 13.33
#